data_AF-A0A3M7TVB6-F1
#
_entry.id   AF-A0A3M7TVB6-F1
#
_cell.length_a   1.000
_cell.length_b   1.000
_cell.length_c   1.000
_cell.angle_alpha   90.00
_cell.angle_beta   90.00
_cell.angle_gamma   90.00
#
_symmetry.space_group_name_H-M   'P 1'
#
loop_
_entity.id
_entity.type
_entity.pdbx_description
1 polymer ?
#
loop_
_entity_poly.entity_id
_entity_poly.type
_entity_poly.pdbx_seq_one_letter_code
_entity_poly.pdbx_strand_id
1 'polypeptide(L)'
;MVTSVTDSLYLEDYKKQQSSRGTTDLDKDAFLKILITQLQNQDPMNPMEDKEFIAQMAQFSSLEQMTNIHSTLEKIANTSQSQPFASYGDMIGKKIEWEKEGKNEDGTTKLERTSGLVTTVSFKDGNTSFIVDGEHHLSPKDVLSISLP
;
A
#
# COMPACT_ATOMS: atom_id res chain seq x y z
N MET A 1 36.03 3.85 -8.01
CA MET A 1 34.87 4.71 -8.32
C MET A 1 33.96 4.70 -7.10
N VAL A 2 33.65 5.87 -6.54
CA VAL A 2 32.84 6.00 -5.33
C VAL A 2 31.36 5.80 -5.68
N THR A 3 30.72 4.80 -5.07
CA THR A 3 29.27 4.62 -5.13
C THR A 3 28.64 5.65 -4.20
N SER A 4 28.28 6.82 -4.71
CA SER A 4 27.42 7.76 -4.01
C SER A 4 26.05 7.10 -3.86
N VAL A 5 25.81 6.48 -2.71
CA VAL A 5 24.49 6.00 -2.31
C VAL A 5 23.58 7.22 -2.34
N THR A 6 22.57 7.15 -3.21
CA THR A 6 21.55 8.17 -3.41
C THR A 6 20.68 8.28 -2.16
N ASP A 7 21.14 9.07 -1.20
CA ASP A 7 20.41 9.51 0.00
C ASP A 7 19.05 10.17 -0.34
N SER A 8 18.92 10.65 -1.57
CA SER A 8 17.73 11.27 -2.13
C SER A 8 16.55 10.31 -2.35
N LEU A 9 16.78 9.00 -2.48
CA LEU A 9 15.66 8.05 -2.64
C LEU A 9 14.97 7.68 -1.32
N TYR A 10 15.64 7.90 -0.18
CA TYR A 10 15.10 7.55 1.14
C TYR A 10 14.38 8.71 1.83
N LEU A 11 14.72 9.96 1.49
CA LEU A 11 14.20 11.14 2.21
C LEU A 11 12.88 11.70 1.65
N GLU A 12 12.51 11.36 0.41
CA GLU A 12 11.28 11.86 -0.23
C GLU A 12 10.01 11.27 0.40
N ASP A 13 10.04 9.99 0.80
CA ASP A 13 8.89 9.30 1.37
C ASP A 13 8.57 9.73 2.81
N TYR A 14 9.59 10.15 3.57
CA TYR A 14 9.40 10.55 4.97
C TYR A 14 8.67 11.90 5.10
N LYS A 15 8.90 12.83 4.17
CA LYS A 15 8.23 14.15 4.18
C LYS A 15 6.75 14.07 3.79
N LYS A 16 6.34 13.06 3.02
CA LYS A 16 4.95 12.92 2.54
C LYS A 16 3.97 12.41 3.60
N GLN A 17 4.45 11.80 4.70
CA GLN A 17 3.60 11.24 5.75
C GLN A 17 3.18 12.22 6.85
N GLN A 18 3.76 13.43 6.89
CA GLN A 18 3.42 14.42 7.93
C GLN A 18 2.23 15.33 7.59
N SER A 19 1.79 15.42 6.33
CA SER A 19 0.75 16.39 5.93
C SER A 19 -0.70 15.88 6.04
N SER A 20 -0.95 14.61 6.41
CA SER A 20 -2.31 14.04 6.39
C SER A 20 -2.92 13.75 7.77
N ARG A 21 -2.24 14.07 8.88
CA ARG A 21 -2.73 13.81 10.24
C ARG A 21 -3.45 15.00 10.90
N GLY A 22 -3.61 16.12 10.19
CA GLY A 22 -3.90 17.40 10.82
C GLY A 22 -5.32 17.94 10.73
N THR A 23 -6.30 17.24 10.15
CA THR A 23 -7.64 17.82 9.94
C THR A 23 -8.76 17.11 10.69
N THR A 24 -8.72 15.78 10.79
CA THR A 24 -9.84 14.98 11.33
C THR A 24 -9.93 14.96 12.87
N ASP A 25 -8.81 15.12 13.59
CA ASP A 25 -8.83 15.18 15.07
C ASP A 25 -9.30 16.55 15.58
N LEU A 26 -9.07 17.63 14.81
CA LEU A 26 -9.50 18.98 15.17
C LEU A 26 -11.03 19.15 15.15
N ASP A 27 -11.74 18.43 14.27
CA ASP A 27 -13.21 18.50 14.19
C ASP A 27 -13.91 17.84 15.38
N LYS A 28 -13.34 16.79 15.96
CA LYS A 28 -13.91 16.07 17.11
C LYS A 28 -13.83 16.88 18.41
N ASP A 29 -12.69 17.51 18.65
CA ASP A 29 -12.47 18.36 19.82
C ASP A 29 -13.30 19.66 19.74
N ALA A 30 -13.42 20.23 18.54
CA ALA A 30 -14.32 21.35 18.27
C ALA A 30 -15.79 20.96 18.50
N PHE A 31 -16.20 19.75 18.07
CA PHE A 31 -17.55 19.22 18.28
C PHE A 31 -17.89 18.96 19.75
N LEU A 32 -17.00 18.28 20.49
CA LEU A 32 -17.16 18.05 21.94
C LEU A 32 -17.25 19.37 22.72
N LYS A 33 -16.48 20.37 22.30
CA LYS A 33 -16.52 21.71 22.90
C LYS A 33 -17.84 22.42 22.62
N ILE A 34 -18.39 22.30 21.41
CA ILE A 34 -19.73 22.81 21.08
C ILE A 34 -20.80 22.09 21.91
N LEU A 35 -20.70 20.76 22.06
CA LEU A 35 -21.64 19.94 22.83
C LEU A 35 -21.63 20.32 24.32
N ILE A 36 -20.45 20.51 24.92
CA ILE A 36 -20.31 20.99 26.30
C ILE A 36 -20.83 22.42 26.46
N THR A 37 -20.57 23.29 25.47
CA THR A 37 -21.02 24.68 25.47
C THR A 37 -22.55 24.78 25.40
N GLN A 38 -23.20 23.95 24.58
CA GLN A 38 -24.66 23.87 24.51
C GLN A 38 -25.25 23.32 25.81
N LEU A 39 -24.66 22.29 26.41
CA LEU A 39 -25.11 21.71 27.68
C LEU A 39 -25.01 22.71 28.86
N GLN A 40 -24.07 23.66 28.81
CA GLN A 40 -23.94 24.74 29.80
C GLN A 40 -24.92 25.90 29.60
N ASN A 41 -25.50 26.09 28.40
CA ASN A 41 -26.31 27.26 28.05
C ASN A 41 -27.78 26.96 27.69
N GLN A 42 -28.26 25.73 27.86
CA GLN A 42 -29.65 25.36 27.54
C GLN A 42 -30.61 25.70 28.70
N ASP A 43 -31.60 26.54 28.41
CA ASP A 43 -32.81 26.70 29.22
C ASP A 43 -33.62 25.37 29.15
N PRO A 44 -33.98 24.74 30.28
CA PRO A 44 -34.57 23.40 30.35
C PRO A 44 -35.90 23.17 29.61
N MET A 45 -36.50 24.20 29.01
CA MET A 45 -37.83 24.13 28.39
C MET A 45 -37.88 23.64 26.93
N ASN A 46 -36.77 23.56 26.17
CA ASN A 46 -36.80 23.04 24.77
C ASN A 46 -35.52 22.29 24.32
N PRO A 47 -35.32 21.03 24.76
CA PRO A 47 -34.09 20.28 24.51
C PRO A 47 -34.12 19.36 23.26
N MET A 48 -35.03 19.53 22.30
CA MET A 48 -35.32 18.50 21.28
C MET A 48 -34.69 18.71 19.88
N GLU A 49 -34.57 19.93 19.35
CA GLU A 49 -34.05 20.13 17.98
C GLU A 49 -32.53 19.93 17.86
N ASP A 50 -31.75 20.35 18.86
CA ASP A 50 -30.28 20.24 18.79
C ASP A 50 -29.78 18.79 18.89
N LYS A 51 -30.56 17.90 19.51
CA LYS A 51 -30.16 16.50 19.74
C LYS A 51 -30.18 15.63 18.49
N GLU A 52 -31.13 15.85 17.57
CA GLU A 52 -31.24 15.04 16.35
C GLU A 52 -30.07 15.32 15.39
N PHE A 53 -29.68 16.59 15.23
CA PHE A 53 -28.51 16.96 14.42
C PHE A 53 -27.21 16.40 15.01
N ILE A 54 -27.05 16.47 16.33
CA ILE A 54 -25.91 15.89 17.07
C ILE A 54 -25.84 14.37 16.89
N ALA A 55 -26.97 13.68 17.01
CA ALA A 55 -27.05 12.23 16.83
C ALA A 55 -26.66 11.82 15.41
N GLN A 56 -27.10 12.57 14.39
CA GLN A 56 -26.71 12.34 13.00
C GLN A 56 -25.22 12.57 12.78
N MET A 57 -24.65 13.65 13.31
CA MET A 57 -23.20 13.94 13.19
C MET A 57 -22.33 12.90 13.91
N ALA A 58 -22.72 12.45 15.09
CA ALA A 58 -22.02 11.38 15.80
C ALA A 58 -22.05 10.05 15.01
N GLN A 59 -23.18 9.76 14.35
CA GLN A 59 -23.31 8.62 13.47
C GLN A 59 -22.37 8.74 12.25
N PHE A 60 -22.29 9.91 11.62
CA PHE A 60 -21.36 10.16 10.51
C PHE A 60 -19.90 10.04 10.94
N SER A 61 -19.50 10.63 12.08
CA SER A 61 -18.14 10.50 12.61
C SER A 61 -17.76 9.04 12.91
N SER A 62 -18.70 8.25 13.43
CA SER A 62 -18.48 6.83 13.70
C SER A 62 -18.31 6.02 12.41
N LEU A 63 -19.10 6.30 11.38
CA LEU A 63 -18.98 5.67 10.07
C LEU A 63 -17.67 6.03 9.37
N GLU A 64 -17.26 7.30 9.45
CA GLU A 64 -15.98 7.76 8.91
C GLU A 64 -14.81 7.09 9.63
N GLN A 65 -14.87 7.00 10.97
CA GLN A 65 -13.86 6.30 11.75
C GLN A 65 -13.78 4.81 11.39
N MET A 66 -14.91 4.14 11.19
CA MET A 66 -14.95 2.75 10.74
C MET A 66 -14.37 2.59 9.34
N THR A 67 -14.64 3.53 8.43
CA THR A 67 -14.05 3.56 7.08
C THR A 67 -12.54 3.75 7.12
N ASN A 68 -12.05 4.65 8.00
CA ASN A 68 -10.61 4.87 8.20
C ASN A 68 -9.91 3.64 8.80
N ILE A 69 -10.56 2.95 9.74
CA ILE A 69 -10.07 1.67 10.28
C ILE A 69 -10.00 0.63 9.18
N HIS A 70 -11.05 0.48 8.37
CA HIS A 70 -11.07 -0.47 7.26
C HIS A 70 -9.94 -0.21 6.26
N SER A 71 -9.75 1.05 5.82
CA SER A 71 -8.63 1.42 4.95
C SER A 71 -7.26 1.13 5.57
N THR A 72 -7.12 1.33 6.88
CA THR A 72 -5.88 1.01 7.60
C THR A 72 -5.64 -0.49 7.65
N LEU A 73 -6.69 -1.29 7.89
CA LEU A 73 -6.61 -2.75 7.89
C LEU A 73 -6.25 -3.30 6.51
N GLU A 74 -6.83 -2.76 5.43
CA GLU A 74 -6.43 -3.11 4.05
C GLU A 74 -4.96 -2.80 3.78
N LYS A 75 -4.47 -1.62 4.21
CA LYS A 75 -3.05 -1.26 4.08
C LYS A 75 -2.14 -2.21 4.86
N ILE A 76 -2.53 -2.60 6.07
CA ILE A 76 -1.78 -3.58 6.88
C ILE A 76 -1.76 -4.94 6.20
N ALA A 77 -2.92 -5.42 5.71
CA ALA A 77 -3.01 -6.68 4.99
C ALA A 77 -2.10 -6.70 3.74
N ASN A 78 -2.08 -5.61 2.98
CA ASN A 78 -1.21 -5.47 1.81
C ASN A 78 0.28 -5.39 2.18
N THR A 79 0.63 -4.74 3.30
CA THR A 79 2.02 -4.61 3.77
C THR A 79 2.57 -5.95 4.31
N SER A 80 1.73 -6.85 4.82
CA SER A 80 2.18 -8.17 5.26
C SER A 80 2.61 -9.09 4.09
N GLN A 81 2.24 -8.76 2.85
CA GLN A 81 2.58 -9.54 1.66
C GLN A 81 3.93 -9.12 1.05
N SER A 82 4.46 -7.96 1.41
CA SER A 82 5.78 -7.50 0.94
C SER A 82 6.89 -8.27 1.66
N GLN A 83 7.24 -9.41 1.08
CA GLN A 83 8.42 -10.21 1.43
C GLN A 83 9.68 -9.32 1.37
N PRO A 84 10.63 -9.44 2.32
CA PRO A 84 11.79 -8.55 2.37
C PRO A 84 12.62 -8.66 1.09
N PHE A 85 12.74 -7.55 0.36
CA PHE A 85 13.64 -7.36 -0.79
C PHE A 85 15.04 -7.95 -0.54
N ALA A 86 15.53 -7.88 0.70
CA ALA A 86 16.82 -8.43 1.12
C ALA A 86 16.99 -9.94 0.84
N SER A 87 15.93 -10.75 0.90
CA SER A 87 16.03 -12.19 0.61
C SER A 87 16.16 -12.50 -0.88
N TYR A 88 15.88 -11.53 -1.74
CA TYR A 88 15.97 -11.70 -3.20
C TYR A 88 17.29 -11.18 -3.79
N GLY A 89 18.16 -10.54 -2.99
CA GLY A 89 19.48 -10.10 -3.47
C GLY A 89 20.32 -11.26 -4.05
N ASP A 90 20.21 -12.44 -3.45
CA ASP A 90 20.88 -13.65 -3.92
C ASP A 90 20.36 -14.16 -5.27
N MET A 91 19.22 -13.65 -5.77
CA MET A 91 18.67 -14.03 -7.06
C MET A 91 19.45 -13.41 -8.21
N ILE A 92 20.12 -12.28 -8.00
CA ILE A 92 20.89 -11.59 -9.03
C ILE A 92 22.02 -12.51 -9.52
N GLY A 93 22.12 -12.69 -10.83
CA GLY A 93 23.08 -13.58 -11.49
C GLY A 93 22.66 -15.06 -11.49
N LYS A 94 21.56 -15.45 -10.84
CA LYS A 94 21.00 -16.80 -10.97
C LYS A 94 20.18 -16.90 -12.26
N LYS A 95 20.18 -18.11 -12.84
CA LYS A 95 19.36 -18.44 -14.00
C LYS A 95 17.98 -18.88 -13.52
N ILE A 96 16.93 -18.21 -13.97
CA ILE A 96 15.56 -18.53 -13.63
C ILE A 96 14.77 -19.01 -14.85
N GLU A 97 13.83 -19.90 -14.63
CA GLU A 97 12.91 -20.40 -15.65
C GLU A 97 11.49 -19.94 -15.36
N TRP A 98 10.79 -19.46 -16.39
CA TRP A 98 9.38 -19.05 -16.31
C TRP A 98 8.64 -19.51 -17.56
N GLU A 99 7.31 -19.55 -17.46
CA GLU A 99 6.43 -19.82 -18.59
C GLU A 99 6.01 -18.51 -19.26
N LYS A 100 6.16 -18.46 -20.58
CA LYS A 100 5.61 -17.40 -21.42
C LYS A 100 4.51 -17.98 -22.30
N GLU A 101 3.45 -17.20 -22.53
CA GLU A 101 2.43 -17.57 -23.50
C GLU A 101 2.98 -17.37 -24.92
N GLY A 102 3.20 -18.48 -25.63
CA GLY A 102 3.43 -18.52 -27.06
C GLY A 102 2.14 -18.85 -27.82
N LYS A 103 2.14 -18.61 -29.14
CA LYS A 103 1.07 -19.04 -30.04
C LYS A 103 1.62 -20.14 -30.96
N ASN A 104 0.89 -21.25 -31.08
CA ASN A 104 1.15 -22.22 -32.13
C ASN A 104 0.76 -21.64 -33.49
N GLU A 105 1.26 -22.25 -34.57
CA GLU A 105 0.86 -21.93 -35.96
C GLU A 105 -0.66 -22.05 -36.17
N ASP A 106 -1.33 -22.89 -35.36
CA ASP A 106 -2.77 -23.11 -35.35
C ASP A 106 -3.57 -22.08 -34.51
N GLY A 107 -2.91 -21.05 -33.97
CA GLY A 107 -3.54 -19.99 -33.17
C GLY A 107 -3.92 -20.38 -31.73
N THR A 108 -3.58 -21.59 -31.29
CA THR A 108 -3.77 -22.05 -29.90
C THR A 108 -2.65 -21.52 -28.99
N THR A 109 -2.99 -21.14 -27.76
CA THR A 109 -2.00 -20.71 -26.75
C THR A 109 -1.18 -21.92 -26.29
N LYS A 110 0.14 -21.80 -26.34
CA LYS A 110 1.09 -22.77 -25.80
C LYS A 110 1.91 -22.10 -24.71
N LEU A 111 2.02 -22.74 -23.56
CA LEU A 111 2.96 -22.32 -22.53
C LEU A 111 4.36 -22.79 -22.94
N GLU A 112 5.25 -21.85 -23.22
CA GLU A 112 6.65 -22.12 -23.52
C GLU A 112 7.50 -21.82 -22.28
N ARG A 113 8.31 -22.79 -21.86
CA ARG A 113 9.33 -22.53 -20.84
C ARG A 113 10.47 -21.77 -21.46
N THR A 114 10.79 -20.64 -20.86
CA THR A 114 11.94 -19.83 -21.21
C THR A 114 12.80 -19.62 -19.97
N SER A 115 14.08 -19.31 -20.20
CA SER A 115 15.07 -19.19 -19.14
C SER A 115 15.98 -18.02 -19.42
N GLY A 116 16.43 -17.34 -18.38
CA GLY A 116 17.30 -16.18 -18.50
C GLY A 116 17.95 -15.82 -17.18
N LEU A 117 18.89 -14.88 -17.23
CA LEU A 117 19.66 -14.46 -16.05
C LEU A 117 19.00 -13.27 -15.37
N VAL A 118 18.79 -13.35 -14.06
CA VAL A 118 18.30 -12.20 -13.29
C VAL A 118 19.41 -11.15 -13.24
N THR A 119 19.21 -10.03 -13.92
CA THR A 119 20.18 -8.93 -13.96
C THR A 119 19.95 -7.96 -12.81
N THR A 120 18.69 -7.70 -12.48
CA THR A 120 18.30 -6.70 -11.48
C THR A 120 17.10 -7.19 -10.68
N VAL A 121 17.07 -6.86 -9.39
CA VAL A 121 15.88 -6.99 -8.56
C VAL A 121 15.38 -5.58 -8.27
N SER A 122 14.12 -5.31 -8.60
CA SER A 122 13.49 -4.01 -8.41
C SER A 122 12.33 -4.13 -7.43
N PHE A 123 12.25 -3.18 -6.50
CA PHE A 123 11.15 -3.06 -5.55
C PHE A 123 10.35 -1.80 -5.86
N LYS A 124 9.06 -1.97 -6.14
CA LYS A 124 8.16 -0.86 -6.42
C LYS A 124 6.79 -1.14 -5.80
N ASP A 125 6.25 -0.16 -5.08
CA ASP A 125 4.90 -0.21 -4.50
C ASP A 125 4.63 -1.46 -3.61
N GLY A 126 5.64 -1.94 -2.88
CA GLY A 126 5.50 -3.15 -2.05
C GLY A 126 5.74 -4.48 -2.78
N ASN A 127 5.86 -4.44 -4.11
CA ASN A 127 6.05 -5.63 -4.94
C ASN A 127 7.51 -5.74 -5.40
N THR A 128 8.04 -6.97 -5.30
CA THR A 128 9.35 -7.31 -5.86
C THR A 128 9.17 -7.80 -7.29
N SER A 129 10.03 -7.37 -8.20
CA SER A 129 10.12 -7.84 -9.57
C SER A 129 11.57 -8.15 -9.94
N PHE A 130 11.77 -9.19 -10.73
CA PHE A 130 13.05 -9.57 -11.32
C PHE A 130 13.10 -9.06 -12.75
N ILE A 131 14.22 -8.45 -13.12
CA ILE A 131 14.50 -8.06 -14.50
C ILE A 131 15.45 -9.10 -15.07
N VAL A 132 14.93 -9.92 -15.99
CA VAL A 132 15.68 -10.97 -16.66
C VAL A 132 16.14 -10.49 -18.02
N ASP A 133 17.43 -10.67 -18.29
CA ASP A 133 18.11 -10.27 -19.53
C ASP A 133 17.92 -8.78 -19.93
N GLY A 134 17.49 -7.93 -18.98
CA GLY A 134 17.30 -6.49 -19.17
C GLY A 134 15.90 -6.07 -19.67
N GLU A 135 15.06 -6.99 -20.12
CA GLU A 135 13.75 -6.65 -20.73
C GLU A 135 12.55 -7.29 -20.01
N HIS A 136 12.73 -8.46 -19.41
CA HIS A 136 11.61 -9.23 -18.88
C HIS A 136 11.39 -8.94 -17.40
N HIS A 137 10.25 -8.34 -17.07
CA HIS A 137 9.83 -8.09 -15.69
C HIS A 137 8.97 -9.26 -15.19
N LEU A 138 9.48 -9.99 -14.21
CA LEU A 138 8.82 -11.17 -13.64
C LEU A 138 8.57 -10.99 -12.16
N SER A 139 7.42 -11.42 -11.67
CA SER A 139 7.22 -11.54 -10.23
C SER A 139 7.98 -12.76 -9.70
N PRO A 140 8.52 -12.73 -8.47
CA PRO A 140 9.05 -13.94 -7.82
C PRO A 140 8.07 -15.10 -7.79
N LYS A 141 6.75 -14.83 -7.86
CA LYS A 141 5.68 -15.83 -7.91
C LYS A 141 5.60 -16.57 -9.25
N ASP A 142 6.09 -15.96 -10.33
CA ASP A 142 6.02 -16.50 -11.68
C ASP A 142 7.26 -17.35 -12.02
N VAL A 143 8.24 -17.39 -11.12
CA VAL A 143 9.46 -18.19 -11.27
C VAL A 143 9.16 -19.65 -10.94
N LEU A 144 9.40 -20.53 -11.91
CA LEU A 144 9.17 -21.96 -11.78
C LEU A 144 10.37 -22.68 -11.17
N SER A 145 11.57 -22.27 -11.56
CA SER A 145 12.81 -22.91 -11.12
C SER A 145 13.97 -21.90 -11.07
N ILE A 146 14.90 -22.14 -10.16
CA ILE A 146 16.11 -21.35 -9.95
C ILE A 146 17.29 -22.31 -10.03
N SER A 147 18.24 -22.01 -10.92
CA SER A 147 19.45 -22.81 -11.14
C SER A 147 20.71 -21.97 -10.95
N LEU A 148 21.82 -22.64 -10.64
CA LEU A 148 23.14 -22.02 -10.65
C LEU A 148 23.56 -21.74 -12.12
N PRO A 149 24.27 -20.64 -12.36
CA PRO A 149 24.77 -20.29 -13.70
C PRO A 149 25.71 -21.36 -14.27
#